data_AF-A0AAU0S1C9-F1
#
_entry.id   AF-A0AAU0S1C9-F1
#
_cell.length_a   1.000
_cell.length_b   1.000
_cell.length_c   1.000
_cell.angle_alpha   90.00
_cell.angle_beta   90.00
_cell.angle_gamma   90.00
#
_symmetry.space_group_name_H-M   'P 1'
#
loop_
_entity.id
_entity.type
_entity.pdbx_description
1 polymer ?
#
loop_
_entity_poly.entity_id
_entity_poly.type
_entity_poly.pdbx_seq_one_letter_code
_entity_poly.pdbx_strand_id
1 'polypeptide(L)'
;MSLYSAGVEYGIHCLIFLVGERGESREASVRELAELQGVPLDYLAKIFTKLAKANLVVATEGVRGGFKLAKPSDEISILDIVNAIDGRKLIFDCREIRGRCALFEGSPPSWALEGSCAVHAAMSVAQDRMEEALAQQTILDLARKLGRKAPANFPVQVDQWINDRREKKRATPTRDDTLSVVDISD
;
A
#
# COMPACT_ATOMS: atom_id res chain seq x y z
N MET A 1 13.99 14.29 -1.34
CA MET A 1 13.16 13.16 -1.83
C MET A 1 12.88 12.27 -0.63
N SER A 2 11.63 11.85 -0.40
CA SER A 2 11.28 10.99 0.76
C SER A 2 11.79 9.56 0.56
N LEU A 3 12.04 8.82 1.66
CA LEU A 3 12.42 7.41 1.63
C LEU A 3 11.32 6.55 0.98
N TYR A 4 10.08 6.76 1.40
CA TYR A 4 8.90 6.09 0.88
C TYR A 4 8.19 6.96 -0.17
N SER A 5 7.70 6.32 -1.22
CA SER A 5 7.05 6.99 -2.35
C SER A 5 5.68 7.55 -1.99
N ALA A 6 5.19 8.51 -2.78
CA ALA A 6 3.79 8.96 -2.70
C ALA A 6 2.79 7.81 -2.92
N GLY A 7 3.20 6.73 -3.58
CA GLY A 7 2.37 5.54 -3.72
C GLY A 7 2.03 4.89 -2.38
N VAL A 8 2.95 4.93 -1.40
CA VAL A 8 2.69 4.44 -0.04
C VAL A 8 1.61 5.28 0.63
N GLU A 9 1.71 6.61 0.54
CA GLU A 9 0.70 7.52 1.07
C GLU A 9 -0.69 7.24 0.46
N TYR A 10 -0.78 7.17 -0.88
CA TYR A 10 -2.04 6.90 -1.56
C TYR A 10 -2.60 5.52 -1.20
N GLY A 11 -1.75 4.51 -1.09
CA GLY A 11 -2.13 3.16 -0.67
C GLY A 11 -2.74 3.16 0.74
N ILE A 12 -2.04 3.75 1.73
CA ILE A 12 -2.51 3.83 3.12
C ILE A 12 -3.85 4.57 3.18
N HIS A 13 -3.94 5.75 2.55
CA HIS A 13 -5.17 6.53 2.54
C HIS A 13 -6.33 5.72 1.96
N CYS A 14 -6.16 5.07 0.82
CA CYS A 14 -7.22 4.26 0.20
C CYS A 14 -7.61 3.04 1.05
N LEU A 15 -6.65 2.39 1.71
CA LEU A 15 -6.93 1.24 2.58
C LEU A 15 -7.73 1.66 3.83
N ILE A 16 -7.52 2.86 4.37
CA ILE A 16 -8.37 3.40 5.47
C ILE A 16 -9.84 3.43 5.03
N PHE A 17 -10.12 3.82 3.78
CA PHE A 17 -11.48 3.84 3.25
C PHE A 17 -12.04 2.46 2.90
N LEU A 18 -11.25 1.39 3.00
CA LEU A 18 -11.75 0.01 3.01
C LEU A 18 -12.07 -0.50 4.42
N VAL A 19 -11.79 0.27 5.48
CA VAL A 19 -12.18 -0.05 6.86
C VAL A 19 -13.54 0.58 7.15
N GLY A 20 -14.52 -0.25 7.50
CA GLY A 20 -15.86 0.16 7.94
C GLY A 20 -15.88 0.66 9.39
N GLU A 21 -17.03 1.11 9.86
CA GLU A 21 -17.17 1.77 11.17
C GLU A 21 -16.76 0.87 12.34
N ARG A 22 -17.05 -0.44 12.26
CA ARG A 22 -16.71 -1.41 13.30
C ARG A 22 -15.38 -2.11 13.03
N GLY A 23 -14.62 -1.66 12.03
CA GLY A 23 -13.34 -2.24 11.61
C GLY A 23 -13.48 -3.36 10.57
N GLU A 24 -14.70 -3.71 10.18
CA GLU A 24 -14.98 -4.68 9.12
C GLU A 24 -14.48 -4.20 7.77
N SER A 25 -14.23 -5.12 6.85
CA SER A 25 -13.87 -4.71 5.49
C SER A 25 -15.09 -4.22 4.72
N ARG A 26 -15.00 -2.98 4.24
CA ARG A 26 -15.84 -2.40 3.21
C ARG A 26 -15.25 -2.69 1.83
N GLU A 27 -16.12 -2.71 0.82
CA GLU A 27 -15.72 -2.90 -0.57
C GLU A 27 -15.78 -1.56 -1.32
N ALA A 28 -14.76 -1.25 -2.12
CA ALA A 28 -14.74 -0.10 -3.02
C ALA A 28 -13.92 -0.40 -4.27
N SER A 29 -14.30 0.14 -5.42
CA SER A 29 -13.50 0.02 -6.64
C SER A 29 -12.30 0.97 -6.62
N VAL A 30 -11.23 0.64 -7.35
CA VAL A 30 -10.07 1.55 -7.48
C VAL A 30 -10.48 2.89 -8.07
N ARG A 31 -11.48 2.92 -8.96
CA ARG A 31 -12.02 4.16 -9.53
C ARG A 31 -12.68 5.04 -8.46
N GLU A 32 -13.50 4.45 -7.61
CA GLU A 32 -14.11 5.15 -6.47
C GLU A 32 -13.04 5.72 -5.54
N LEU A 33 -12.03 4.93 -5.19
CA LEU A 33 -10.95 5.37 -4.30
C LEU A 33 -10.06 6.45 -4.94
N ALA A 34 -9.78 6.35 -6.24
CA ALA A 34 -9.04 7.35 -7.00
C ALA A 34 -9.78 8.69 -7.04
N GLU A 35 -11.09 8.66 -7.31
CA GLU A 35 -11.95 9.85 -7.27
C GLU A 35 -12.03 10.43 -5.86
N LEU A 36 -12.17 9.59 -4.83
CA LEU A 36 -12.27 10.02 -3.43
C LEU A 36 -11.01 10.74 -2.94
N GLN A 37 -9.82 10.26 -3.36
CA GLN A 37 -8.53 10.84 -2.99
C GLN A 37 -8.03 11.92 -3.95
N GLY A 38 -8.67 12.10 -5.12
CA GLY A 38 -8.15 12.98 -6.17
C GLY A 38 -6.83 12.49 -6.79
N VAL A 39 -6.64 11.17 -6.88
CA VAL A 39 -5.41 10.54 -7.40
C VAL A 39 -5.65 9.97 -8.80
N PRO A 40 -4.67 10.02 -9.74
CA PRO A 40 -4.83 9.41 -11.06
C PRO A 40 -5.14 7.91 -11.00
N LEU A 41 -6.22 7.50 -11.69
CA LEU A 41 -6.73 6.13 -11.68
C LEU A 41 -5.66 5.08 -12.04
N ASP A 42 -4.94 5.29 -13.14
CA ASP A 42 -3.94 4.32 -13.61
C ASP A 42 -2.79 4.14 -12.63
N TYR A 43 -2.45 5.19 -11.88
CA TYR A 43 -1.43 5.12 -10.85
C TYR A 43 -1.93 4.33 -9.64
N LEU A 44 -3.16 4.61 -9.18
CA LEU A 44 -3.76 3.87 -8.08
C LEU A 44 -3.99 2.39 -8.43
N ALA A 45 -4.37 2.08 -9.67
CA ALA A 45 -4.54 0.71 -10.14
C ALA A 45 -3.22 -0.09 -10.09
N LYS A 46 -2.08 0.53 -10.39
CA LYS A 46 -0.75 -0.09 -10.23
C LYS A 46 -0.43 -0.36 -8.75
N ILE A 47 -0.79 0.57 -7.86
CA ILE A 47 -0.62 0.40 -6.41
C ILE A 47 -1.47 -0.77 -5.92
N PHE A 48 -2.76 -0.82 -6.28
CA PHE A 48 -3.67 -1.89 -5.88
C PHE A 48 -3.27 -3.26 -6.44
N THR A 49 -2.66 -3.32 -7.64
CA THR A 49 -2.06 -4.55 -8.16
C THR A 49 -0.94 -5.05 -7.24
N LYS A 50 -0.09 -4.18 -6.71
CA LYS A 50 0.97 -4.56 -5.77
C LYS A 50 0.39 -5.03 -4.43
N LEU A 51 -0.60 -4.30 -3.89
CA LEU A 51 -1.29 -4.67 -2.65
C LEU A 51 -2.00 -6.03 -2.76
N ALA A 52 -2.61 -6.31 -3.91
CA ALA A 52 -3.24 -7.61 -4.18
C ALA A 52 -2.21 -8.74 -4.24
N LYS A 53 -1.08 -8.54 -4.92
CA LYS A 53 0.03 -9.50 -4.96
C LYS A 53 0.59 -9.81 -3.56
N ALA A 54 0.54 -8.84 -2.66
CA ALA A 54 0.96 -8.99 -1.26
C ALA A 54 -0.14 -9.56 -0.34
N ASN A 55 -1.29 -9.96 -0.88
CA ASN A 55 -2.45 -10.45 -0.12
C ASN A 55 -2.93 -9.47 0.97
N LEU A 56 -2.87 -8.17 0.70
CA LEU A 56 -3.43 -7.12 1.58
C LEU A 56 -4.85 -6.74 1.17
N VAL A 57 -5.14 -6.86 -0.13
CA VAL A 57 -6.49 -6.69 -0.70
C VAL A 57 -6.82 -7.85 -1.60
N VAL A 58 -8.11 -8.13 -1.76
CA VAL A 58 -8.64 -9.12 -2.69
C VAL A 58 -9.67 -8.47 -3.59
N ALA A 59 -9.58 -8.77 -4.89
CA ALA A 59 -10.59 -8.36 -5.85
C ALA A 59 -11.86 -9.18 -5.65
N THR A 60 -13.01 -8.54 -5.69
CA THR A 60 -14.32 -9.21 -5.66
C THR A 60 -14.82 -9.38 -7.10
N GLU A 61 -15.25 -10.58 -7.47
CA GLU A 61 -15.68 -10.87 -8.84
C GLU A 61 -17.02 -10.21 -9.23
N GLY A 62 -17.23 -10.08 -10.55
CA GLY A 62 -18.47 -9.62 -11.19
C GLY A 62 -18.44 -8.18 -11.70
N VAL A 63 -19.50 -7.80 -12.45
CA VAL A 63 -19.68 -6.45 -13.07
C VAL A 63 -19.56 -5.29 -12.04
N ARG A 64 -19.78 -5.62 -10.76
CA ARG A 64 -19.78 -4.75 -9.59
C ARG A 64 -18.45 -4.74 -8.83
N GLY A 65 -17.47 -5.52 -9.26
CA GLY A 65 -16.27 -5.83 -8.50
C GLY A 65 -15.45 -4.60 -8.11
N GLY A 66 -14.98 -4.61 -6.87
CA GLY A 66 -13.96 -3.71 -6.35
C GLY A 66 -12.89 -4.48 -5.60
N PHE A 67 -12.30 -3.83 -4.60
CA PHE A 67 -11.37 -4.43 -3.66
C PHE A 67 -11.95 -4.36 -2.25
N LYS A 68 -11.62 -5.36 -1.46
CA LYS A 68 -11.79 -5.39 0.00
C LYS A 68 -10.48 -5.85 0.65
N LEU A 69 -10.33 -5.65 1.95
CA LEU A 69 -9.18 -6.15 2.70
C LEU A 69 -9.16 -7.69 2.62
N ALA A 70 -7.97 -8.25 2.38
CA ALA A 70 -7.78 -9.70 2.34
C ALA A 70 -7.55 -10.31 3.73
N LYS A 71 -7.35 -9.45 4.75
CA LYS A 71 -7.10 -9.80 6.15
C LYS A 71 -7.90 -8.86 7.06
N PRO A 72 -8.10 -9.21 8.34
CA PRO A 72 -8.59 -8.27 9.34
C PRO A 72 -7.80 -6.95 9.37
N SER A 73 -8.48 -5.84 9.61
CA SER A 73 -7.88 -4.49 9.53
C SER A 73 -6.86 -4.22 10.65
N ASP A 74 -6.92 -4.99 11.74
CA ASP A 74 -5.94 -5.03 12.83
C ASP A 74 -4.74 -5.93 12.55
N GLU A 75 -4.71 -6.65 11.42
CA GLU A 75 -3.58 -7.48 11.00
C GLU A 75 -2.78 -6.90 9.83
N ILE A 76 -3.18 -5.75 9.30
CA ILE A 76 -2.50 -5.08 8.19
C ILE A 76 -1.72 -3.88 8.75
N SER A 77 -0.40 -4.02 8.85
CA SER A 77 0.48 -2.95 9.36
C SER A 77 0.88 -1.93 8.28
N ILE A 78 1.36 -0.76 8.70
CA ILE A 78 1.98 0.20 7.78
C ILE A 78 3.22 -0.43 7.13
N LEU A 79 4.00 -1.21 7.87
CA LEU A 79 5.18 -1.90 7.31
C LEU A 79 4.81 -2.87 6.18
N ASP A 80 3.70 -3.60 6.31
CA ASP A 80 3.21 -4.49 5.24
C ASP A 80 2.89 -3.70 3.97
N ILE A 81 2.20 -2.57 4.12
CA ILE A 81 1.80 -1.69 3.01
C ILE A 81 3.03 -1.09 2.32
N VAL A 82 3.98 -0.59 3.11
CA VAL A 82 5.27 -0.06 2.64
C VAL A 82 6.01 -1.12 1.82
N ASN A 83 6.18 -2.32 2.38
CA ASN A 83 6.90 -3.40 1.74
C ASN A 83 6.20 -3.89 0.46
N ALA A 84 4.87 -3.91 0.43
CA ALA A 84 4.10 -4.27 -0.74
C ALA A 84 4.30 -3.28 -1.90
N ILE A 85 4.35 -1.97 -1.60
CA ILE A 85 4.37 -0.92 -2.63
C ILE A 85 5.80 -0.60 -3.09
N ASP A 86 6.71 -0.38 -2.14
CA ASP A 86 8.06 0.12 -2.38
C ASP A 86 9.13 -0.96 -2.27
N GLY A 87 8.78 -2.15 -1.76
CA GLY A 87 9.74 -3.18 -1.38
C GLY A 87 10.46 -2.84 -0.08
N ARG A 88 11.31 -3.76 0.39
CA ARG A 88 12.23 -3.48 1.49
C ARG A 88 13.27 -2.47 1.01
N LYS A 89 13.36 -1.32 1.69
CA LYS A 89 14.33 -0.26 1.40
C LYS A 89 15.33 -0.16 2.53
N LEU A 90 16.60 0.05 2.18
CA LEU A 90 17.65 0.34 3.14
C LEU A 90 17.76 1.86 3.32
N ILE A 91 17.79 2.33 4.57
CA ILE A 91 18.09 3.74 4.86
C ILE A 91 19.59 4.02 4.77
N PHE A 92 20.41 2.97 4.81
CA PHE A 92 21.85 3.04 4.73
C PHE A 92 22.41 1.81 4.00
N ASP A 93 23.20 2.06 2.96
CA ASP A 93 23.85 1.04 2.14
C ASP A 93 25.36 1.04 2.42
N CYS A 94 25.83 0.12 3.27
CA CYS A 94 27.23 0.04 3.65
C CYS A 94 28.10 -0.35 2.45
N ARG A 95 29.06 0.50 2.11
CA ARG A 95 30.03 0.24 1.01
C ARG A 95 31.37 -0.29 1.49
N GLU A 96 31.44 -0.75 2.75
CA GLU A 96 32.65 -1.30 3.38
C GLU A 96 33.91 -0.44 3.17
N ILE A 97 33.75 0.88 3.29
CA ILE A 97 34.83 1.84 2.98
C ILE A 97 36.03 1.73 3.93
N ARG A 98 35.86 1.06 5.07
CA ARG A 98 36.90 0.68 6.03
C ARG A 98 38.05 -0.08 5.36
N GLY A 99 37.78 -0.92 4.36
CA GLY A 99 38.81 -1.62 3.60
C GLY A 99 39.67 -0.72 2.69
N ARG A 100 39.25 0.53 2.47
CA ARG A 100 39.93 1.52 1.62
C ARG A 100 40.58 2.64 2.44
N CYS A 101 40.81 2.42 3.73
CA CYS A 101 41.50 3.41 4.55
C CYS A 101 42.91 3.67 4.01
N ALA A 102 43.25 4.93 3.76
CA ALA A 102 44.54 5.31 3.19
C ALA A 102 45.73 4.88 4.05
N LEU A 103 45.54 4.77 5.38
CA LEU A 103 46.56 4.33 6.33
C LEU A 103 46.95 2.86 6.16
N PHE A 104 46.16 2.06 5.45
CA PHE A 104 46.46 0.66 5.19
C PHE A 104 47.28 0.45 3.92
N GLU A 105 47.53 1.50 3.13
CA GLU A 105 48.37 1.44 1.92
C GLU A 105 48.00 0.28 0.97
N GLY A 106 46.70 0.01 0.83
CA GLY A 106 46.17 -1.07 -0.01
C GLY A 106 46.14 -2.46 0.62
N SER A 107 46.60 -2.61 1.87
CA SER A 107 46.65 -3.88 2.60
C SER A 107 45.92 -3.76 3.96
N PRO A 108 44.57 -3.77 3.97
CA PRO A 108 43.81 -3.69 5.22
C PRO A 108 44.11 -4.89 6.13
N PRO A 109 44.40 -4.68 7.42
CA PRO A 109 44.57 -5.77 8.36
C PRO A 109 43.23 -6.48 8.62
N SER A 110 43.27 -7.76 9.02
CA SER A 110 42.06 -8.58 9.19
C SER A 110 41.04 -7.96 10.15
N TRP A 111 41.48 -7.41 11.28
CA TRP A 111 40.61 -6.73 12.26
C TRP A 111 39.83 -5.57 11.63
N ALA A 112 40.40 -4.92 10.61
CA ALA A 112 39.78 -3.77 9.97
C ALA A 112 38.63 -4.16 9.05
N LEU A 113 38.40 -5.44 8.75
CA LEU A 113 37.24 -5.95 7.99
C LEU A 113 36.45 -7.03 8.74
N GLU A 114 36.95 -7.50 9.88
CA GLU A 114 36.28 -8.46 10.74
C GLU A 114 34.98 -7.88 11.33
N GLY A 115 33.93 -8.70 11.35
CA GLY A 115 32.62 -8.35 11.93
C GLY A 115 31.88 -7.20 11.24
N SER A 116 30.72 -6.86 11.80
CA SER A 116 29.93 -5.72 11.33
C SER A 116 30.62 -4.41 11.68
N CYS A 117 30.74 -3.51 10.69
CA CYS A 117 31.22 -2.16 10.91
C CYS A 117 30.34 -1.44 11.96
N ALA A 118 30.95 -0.77 12.94
CA ALA A 118 30.20 -0.06 13.99
C ALA A 118 29.19 0.97 13.43
N VAL A 119 29.53 1.62 12.31
CA VAL A 119 28.62 2.54 11.60
C VAL A 119 27.46 1.76 10.97
N HIS A 120 27.75 0.66 10.27
CA HIS A 120 26.70 -0.19 9.69
C HIS A 120 25.76 -0.72 10.76
N ALA A 121 26.30 -1.24 11.88
CA ALA A 121 25.52 -1.74 13.00
C ALA A 121 24.61 -0.66 13.59
N ALA A 122 25.12 0.56 13.82
CA ALA A 122 24.32 1.67 14.33
C ALA A 122 23.17 2.05 13.37
N MET A 123 23.45 2.07 12.06
CA MET A 123 22.44 2.37 11.04
C MET A 123 21.39 1.26 10.90
N SER A 124 21.80 -0.02 11.01
CA SER A 124 20.87 -1.16 11.02
C SER A 124 19.93 -1.08 12.22
N VAL A 125 20.44 -0.80 13.42
CA VAL A 125 19.60 -0.61 14.62
C VAL A 125 18.58 0.52 14.42
N ALA A 126 18.97 1.62 13.77
CA ALA A 126 18.05 2.71 13.47
C ALA A 126 16.95 2.27 12.48
N GLN A 127 17.30 1.50 11.46
CA GLN A 127 16.34 0.95 10.51
C GLN A 127 15.37 -0.02 11.19
N ASP A 128 15.88 -0.94 12.02
CA ASP A 128 15.05 -1.93 12.72
C ASP A 128 14.01 -1.25 13.61
N ARG A 129 14.40 -0.20 14.35
CA ARG A 129 13.47 0.58 15.19
C ARG A 129 12.43 1.33 14.38
N MET A 130 12.81 1.87 13.23
CA MET A 130 11.86 2.52 12.32
C MET A 130 10.85 1.49 11.78
N GLU A 131 11.32 0.34 11.30
CA GLU A 131 10.46 -0.73 10.79
C GLU A 131 9.55 -1.28 11.90
N GLU A 132 10.04 -1.47 13.11
CA GLU A 132 9.25 -1.88 14.28
C GLU A 132 8.12 -0.88 14.56
N ALA A 133 8.40 0.42 14.55
CA ALA A 133 7.38 1.45 14.74
C ALA A 133 6.30 1.42 13.65
N LEU A 134 6.67 1.12 12.40
CA LEU A 134 5.71 0.96 11.30
C LEU A 134 4.90 -0.34 11.41
N ALA A 135 5.51 -1.42 11.93
CA ALA A 135 4.86 -2.70 12.13
C ALA A 135 3.81 -2.64 13.27
N GLN A 136 4.05 -1.81 14.28
CA GLN A 136 3.13 -1.62 15.41
C GLN A 136 1.89 -0.78 15.10
N GLN A 137 1.77 -0.20 13.91
CA GLN A 137 0.62 0.61 13.51
C GLN A 137 -0.17 -0.11 12.43
N THR A 138 -1.44 -0.40 12.71
CA THR A 138 -2.34 -1.10 11.79
C THR A 138 -3.23 -0.13 11.01
N ILE A 139 -3.82 -0.59 9.91
CA ILE A 139 -4.80 0.23 9.18
C ILE A 139 -6.03 0.53 10.04
N LEU A 140 -6.42 -0.39 10.94
CA LEU A 140 -7.47 -0.14 11.93
C LEU A 140 -7.10 0.98 12.90
N ASP A 141 -5.87 1.03 13.37
CA ASP A 141 -5.41 2.11 14.27
C ASP A 141 -5.50 3.48 13.59
N LEU A 142 -5.10 3.55 12.31
CA LEU A 142 -5.19 4.76 11.52
C LEU A 142 -6.65 5.16 11.27
N ALA A 143 -7.52 4.21 10.91
CA ALA A 143 -8.94 4.45 10.72
C ALA A 143 -9.61 4.95 12.00
N ARG A 144 -9.29 4.36 13.16
CA ARG A 144 -9.78 4.81 14.48
C ARG A 144 -9.27 6.20 14.85
N LYS A 145 -8.00 6.50 14.56
CA LYS A 145 -7.42 7.84 14.76
C LYS A 145 -8.15 8.88 13.91
N LEU A 146 -8.44 8.57 12.65
CA LEU A 146 -9.24 9.42 11.78
C LEU A 146 -10.66 9.61 12.33
N GLY A 147 -11.33 8.52 12.70
CA GLY A 147 -12.69 8.55 13.23
C GLY A 147 -12.83 9.40 14.51
N ARG A 148 -11.82 9.40 15.38
CA ARG A 148 -11.80 10.28 16.58
C ARG A 148 -11.69 11.77 16.25
N LYS A 149 -11.07 12.13 15.12
CA LYS A 149 -10.89 13.52 14.68
C LYS A 149 -12.03 14.00 13.78
N ALA A 150 -12.62 13.09 13.01
CA ALA A 150 -13.66 13.41 12.06
C ALA A 150 -14.98 13.76 12.76
N PRO A 151 -15.81 14.62 12.15
CA PRO A 151 -17.19 14.81 12.59
C PRO A 151 -17.98 13.50 12.61
N ALA A 152 -18.94 13.35 13.53
CA ALA A 152 -19.69 12.10 13.72
C ALA A 152 -20.44 11.62 12.47
N ASN A 153 -20.82 12.54 11.57
CA ASN A 153 -21.50 12.21 10.32
C ASN A 153 -20.55 11.83 9.18
N PHE A 154 -19.24 12.02 9.33
CA PHE A 154 -18.27 11.79 8.26
C PHE A 154 -18.22 10.31 7.80
N PRO A 155 -18.22 9.29 8.67
CA PRO A 155 -18.27 7.89 8.22
C PRO A 155 -19.49 7.61 7.34
N VAL A 156 -20.66 8.10 7.75
CA VAL A 156 -21.91 7.97 7.00
C VAL A 156 -21.82 8.65 5.64
N GLN A 157 -21.22 9.84 5.57
CA GLN A 157 -21.00 10.55 4.30
C GLN A 157 -20.11 9.75 3.34
N VAL A 158 -19.06 9.12 3.85
CA VAL A 158 -18.17 8.28 3.05
C VAL A 158 -18.93 7.06 2.51
N ASP A 159 -19.70 6.37 3.36
CA ASP A 159 -20.50 5.21 2.94
C ASP A 159 -21.53 5.58 1.88
N GLN A 160 -22.26 6.68 2.09
CA GLN A 160 -23.20 7.22 1.10
C GLN A 160 -22.49 7.53 -0.22
N TRP A 161 -21.35 8.22 -0.17
CA TRP A 161 -20.60 8.59 -1.36
C TRP A 161 -20.13 7.38 -2.19
N ILE A 162 -19.68 6.31 -1.53
CA ILE A 162 -19.25 5.05 -2.17
C ILE A 162 -20.48 4.32 -2.74
N ASN A 163 -21.55 4.19 -1.97
CA ASN A 163 -22.75 3.48 -2.38
C ASN A 163 -23.45 4.16 -3.57
N ASP A 164 -23.57 5.49 -3.56
CA ASP A 164 -24.17 6.26 -4.66
C ASP A 164 -23.45 6.01 -6.00
N ARG A 165 -22.12 5.88 -5.98
CA ARG A 165 -21.32 5.61 -7.18
C ARG A 165 -21.47 4.18 -7.66
N ARG A 166 -21.54 3.23 -6.72
CA ARG A 166 -21.87 1.83 -7.01
C ARG A 166 -23.24 1.72 -7.69
N GLU A 167 -24.24 2.46 -7.20
CA GLU A 167 -25.60 2.47 -7.77
C GLU A 167 -25.67 3.17 -9.13
N LYS A 168 -24.98 4.30 -9.32
CA LYS A 168 -24.90 4.96 -10.64
C LYS A 168 -24.23 4.07 -11.69
N LYS A 169 -23.19 3.33 -11.30
CA LYS A 169 -22.57 2.29 -12.15
C LYS A 169 -23.55 1.16 -12.45
N ARG A 170 -24.39 0.77 -11.49
CA ARG A 170 -25.45 -0.23 -11.66
C ARG A 170 -26.54 0.22 -12.65
N ALA A 171 -26.86 1.51 -12.70
CA ALA A 171 -27.89 2.07 -13.56
C ALA A 171 -27.46 2.31 -15.02
N THR A 172 -26.15 2.23 -15.32
CA THR A 172 -25.62 2.38 -16.69
C THR A 172 -25.31 0.99 -17.26
N PRO A 173 -26.12 0.44 -18.19
CA PRO A 173 -25.83 -0.86 -18.77
C PRO A 173 -24.59 -0.75 -19.67
N THR A 174 -23.63 -1.67 -19.52
CA THR A 174 -22.61 -1.92 -20.53
C THR A 174 -23.28 -2.30 -21.85
N ARG A 175 -23.15 -1.45 -22.87
CA ARG A 175 -23.57 -1.76 -24.24
C ARG A 175 -22.73 -2.92 -24.78
N ASP A 176 -23.38 -4.08 -24.84
CA ASP A 176 -23.37 -5.09 -25.90
C ASP A 176 -22.04 -5.44 -26.58
N ASP A 177 -21.53 -6.63 -26.25
CA ASP A 177 -20.49 -7.33 -27.00
C ASP A 177 -21.19 -8.42 -27.83
N THR A 178 -22.07 -8.00 -28.75
CA THR A 178 -22.57 -8.84 -29.85
C THR A 178 -21.71 -8.57 -31.08
N LEU A 179 -20.52 -9.17 -31.09
CA LEU A 179 -19.80 -9.44 -32.33
C LEU A 179 -20.58 -10.52 -33.09
N SER A 180 -21.21 -10.08 -34.18
CA SER A 180 -21.82 -10.86 -35.23
C SER A 180 -21.01 -12.11 -35.57
N VAL A 181 -21.63 -13.26 -35.43
CA VAL A 181 -21.28 -14.49 -36.15
C VAL A 181 -21.31 -14.15 -37.64
N VAL A 182 -20.15 -14.10 -38.28
CA VAL A 182 -20.05 -14.15 -39.73
C VAL A 182 -20.02 -15.62 -40.10
N ASP A 183 -21.13 -16.11 -40.62
CA ASP A 183 -21.21 -17.37 -41.35
C ASP A 183 -20.20 -17.34 -42.50
N ILE A 184 -19.25 -18.28 -42.50
CA ILE A 184 -18.48 -18.64 -43.69
C ILE A 184 -18.83 -20.11 -43.98
N SER A 185 -19.82 -20.27 -44.86
CA SER A 185 -19.97 -21.47 -45.67
C SER A 185 -19.39 -21.16 -47.05
N ASP A 186 -18.26 -21.78 -47.37
CA ASP A 186 -17.93 -22.41 -48.68
C ASP A 186 -16.51 -23.00 -48.62
#